data_AF-A0AAU0S2U8-F1
#
_entry.id   AF-A0AAU0S2U8-F1
#
_cell.length_a   1.000
_cell.length_b   1.000
_cell.length_c   1.000
_cell.angle_alpha   90.00
_cell.angle_beta   90.00
_cell.angle_gamma   90.00
#
_symmetry.space_group_name_H-M   'P 1'
#
loop_
_entity.id
_entity.type
_entity.pdbx_description
1 polymer ?
#
loop_
_entity_poly.entity_id
_entity_poly.type
_entity_poly.pdbx_seq_one_letter_code
_entity_poly.pdbx_strand_id
1 'polypeptide(L)'
;MEITTKTCCPLGQQCQQVKDNAIHQCAWYTKLAGKHPSTGSDIDEYGCAVAWLPILLIENAHQQRSTAAAIASFRNEMVDAADANQAGLAVLAMATQLPERLGRKG
;
A
#
# COMPACT_ATOMS: atom_id res chain seq x y z
N MET A 1 34.89 29.30 4.77
CA MET A 1 34.85 28.09 5.62
C MET A 1 33.99 27.09 4.87
N GLU A 2 34.58 26.01 4.37
CA GLU A 2 33.88 25.03 3.52
C GLU A 2 33.26 23.95 4.42
N ILE A 3 31.94 23.89 4.46
CA ILE A 3 31.21 22.92 5.27
C ILE A 3 31.08 21.64 4.45
N THR A 4 31.71 20.55 4.89
CA THR A 4 31.62 19.24 4.23
C THR A 4 30.71 18.32 5.03
N THR A 5 29.81 17.61 4.32
CA THR A 5 28.89 16.66 4.94
C THR A 5 29.54 15.29 5.03
N LYS A 6 29.68 14.75 6.24
CA LYS A 6 30.15 13.37 6.48
C LYS A 6 28.95 12.49 6.82
N THR A 7 28.63 11.54 5.95
CA THR A 7 27.57 10.56 6.22
C THR A 7 28.05 9.55 7.26
N CYS A 8 27.34 9.47 8.37
CA CYS A 8 27.62 8.52 9.46
C CYS A 8 26.38 7.67 9.75
N CYS A 9 26.58 6.41 10.16
CA CYS A 9 25.48 5.57 10.62
C CYS A 9 25.00 6.04 12.00
N PRO A 10 23.68 6.08 12.28
CA PRO A 10 23.17 6.43 13.60
C PRO A 10 23.60 5.44 14.70
N LEU A 11 24.04 4.23 14.35
CA LEU A 11 24.55 3.22 15.28
C LEU A 11 26.05 3.40 15.61
N GLY A 12 26.69 4.45 15.12
CA GLY A 12 28.03 4.86 15.55
C GLY A 12 29.21 4.22 14.82
N GLN A 13 28.98 3.35 13.82
CA GLN A 13 30.05 2.77 12.97
C GLN A 13 29.67 2.76 11.49
N GLN A 14 30.64 2.86 10.59
CA GLN A 14 30.37 2.74 9.14
C GLN A 14 29.97 1.31 8.78
N CYS A 15 28.99 1.17 7.88
CA CYS A 15 28.47 -0.16 7.50
C CYS A 15 29.48 -1.03 6.76
N GLN A 16 30.47 -0.42 6.10
CA GLN A 16 31.60 -1.11 5.50
C GLN A 16 32.85 -0.26 5.73
N GLN A 17 33.88 -0.88 6.31
CA GLN A 17 35.17 -0.25 6.54
C GLN A 17 36.29 -1.24 6.28
N VAL A 18 37.37 -0.79 5.64
CA VAL A 18 38.61 -1.55 5.54
C VAL A 18 39.43 -1.26 6.80
N LYS A 19 39.67 -2.28 7.61
CA LYS A 19 40.48 -2.20 8.83
C LYS A 19 41.25 -3.51 8.99
N ASP A 20 42.47 -3.46 9.51
CA ASP A 20 43.25 -4.65 9.84
C ASP A 20 43.43 -5.63 8.65
N ASN A 21 43.59 -5.08 7.44
CA ASN A 21 43.65 -5.82 6.17
C ASN A 21 42.42 -6.73 5.89
N ALA A 22 41.29 -6.43 6.53
CA ALA A 22 40.02 -7.09 6.37
C ALA A 22 38.89 -6.09 6.10
N ILE A 23 37.81 -6.56 5.48
CA ILE A 23 36.60 -5.77 5.29
C ILE A 23 35.68 -6.06 6.47
N HIS A 24 35.52 -5.09 7.36
CA HIS A 24 34.52 -5.15 8.41
C HIS A 24 33.18 -4.68 7.85
N GLN A 25 32.22 -5.59 7.75
CA GLN A 25 30.86 -5.30 7.28
C GLN A 25 29.86 -5.44 8.43
N CYS A 26 28.95 -4.48 8.52
CA CYS A 26 27.78 -4.55 9.39
C CYS A 26 26.83 -5.64 8.90
N ALA A 27 26.14 -6.33 9.82
CA ALA A 27 25.13 -7.33 9.49
C ALA A 27 23.95 -6.79 8.64
N TRP A 28 23.74 -5.47 8.63
CA TRP A 28 22.71 -4.80 7.82
C TRP A 28 23.22 -4.32 6.46
N TYR A 29 24.48 -4.57 6.13
CA TYR A 29 25.00 -4.29 4.80
C TYR A 29 24.52 -5.39 3.85
N THR A 30 23.49 -5.09 3.07
CA THR A 30 22.80 -6.06 2.21
C THR A 30 22.68 -5.54 0.78
N LYS A 31 22.62 -6.47 -0.17
CA LYS A 31 22.29 -6.16 -1.56
C LYS A 31 20.80 -5.87 -1.68
N LEU A 32 20.44 -4.76 -2.31
CA LEU A 32 19.07 -4.48 -2.73
C LEU A 32 19.01 -4.61 -4.26
N ALA A 33 18.17 -5.54 -4.73
CA ALA A 33 17.91 -5.75 -6.14
C ALA A 33 16.41 -5.53 -6.42
N GLY A 34 16.08 -4.71 -7.43
CA GLY A 34 14.70 -4.41 -7.77
C GLY A 34 14.56 -3.19 -8.68
N LYS A 35 13.38 -2.59 -8.71
CA LYS A 35 13.14 -1.33 -9.44
C LYS A 35 12.89 -0.20 -8.47
N HIS A 36 13.45 0.96 -8.77
CA HIS A 36 13.21 2.17 -7.99
C HIS A 36 11.73 2.59 -8.14
N PRO A 37 10.97 2.76 -7.05
CA PRO A 37 9.52 2.95 -7.12
C PRO A 37 9.11 4.26 -7.83
N SER A 38 9.97 5.29 -7.81
CA SER A 38 9.65 6.59 -8.43
C SER A 38 10.13 6.76 -9.87
N THR A 39 11.19 6.06 -10.28
CA THR A 39 11.86 6.26 -11.59
C THR A 39 11.76 5.02 -12.48
N GLY A 40 11.48 3.85 -11.90
CA GLY A 40 11.45 2.57 -12.61
C GLY A 40 12.82 2.04 -13.02
N SER A 41 13.92 2.72 -12.66
CA SER A 41 15.28 2.28 -12.95
C SER A 41 15.64 1.03 -12.14
N ASP A 42 16.43 0.15 -12.73
CA ASP A 42 16.93 -1.02 -12.03
C ASP A 42 17.92 -0.60 -10.93
N ILE A 43 17.72 -1.15 -9.73
CA ILE A 43 18.60 -1.04 -8.57
C ILE A 43 19.25 -2.40 -8.39
N ASP A 44 20.58 -2.43 -8.32
CA ASP A 44 21.34 -3.64 -7.98
C ASP A 44 22.62 -3.26 -7.22
N GLU A 45 22.47 -2.74 -6.00
CA GLU A 45 23.57 -2.18 -5.22
C GLU A 45 23.56 -2.61 -3.76
N TYR A 46 24.74 -2.62 -3.14
CA TYR A 46 24.90 -2.90 -1.71
C TYR A 46 24.76 -1.62 -0.90
N GLY A 47 24.03 -1.71 0.20
CA GLY A 47 23.85 -0.57 1.11
C GLY A 47 23.39 -0.99 2.49
N CYS A 48 23.29 -0.02 3.38
CA CYS A 48 22.72 -0.23 4.70
C CYS A 48 21.21 -0.45 4.60
N ALA A 49 20.69 -1.51 5.21
CA ALA A 49 19.26 -1.78 5.26
C ALA A 49 18.44 -0.59 5.79
N VAL A 50 18.97 0.18 6.75
CA VAL A 50 18.30 1.38 7.29
C VAL A 50 18.28 2.51 6.26
N ALA A 51 19.32 2.65 5.45
CA ALA A 51 19.34 3.62 4.36
C ALA A 51 18.35 3.25 3.25
N TRP A 52 18.03 1.96 3.09
CA TRP A 52 17.01 1.48 2.16
C TRP A 52 15.57 1.68 2.63
N LEU A 53 15.33 1.89 3.93
CA LEU A 53 13.97 1.99 4.48
C LEU A 53 13.08 3.03 3.79
N PRO A 54 13.54 4.26 3.45
CA PRO A 54 12.69 5.22 2.76
C PRO A 54 12.20 4.71 1.40
N ILE A 55 13.07 4.09 0.60
CA ILE A 55 12.70 3.51 -0.70
C ILE A 55 11.73 2.34 -0.53
N LEU A 56 12.01 1.43 0.42
CA LEU A 56 11.18 0.26 0.68
C LEU A 56 9.79 0.65 1.18
N LEU A 57 9.71 1.70 2.00
CA LEU A 57 8.44 2.22 2.51
C LEU A 57 7.62 2.91 1.43
N ILE A 58 8.27 3.63 0.50
CA ILE A 58 7.60 4.21 -0.67
C ILE A 58 7.00 3.11 -1.56
N GLU A 59 7.75 2.04 -1.83
CA GLU A 59 7.25 0.89 -2.59
C GLU A 59 6.09 0.20 -1.86
N ASN A 60 6.20 0.00 -0.55
CA ASN A 60 5.12 -0.56 0.25
C ASN A 60 3.85 0.32 0.17
N ALA A 61 3.98 1.64 0.26
CA ALA A 61 2.86 2.56 0.07
C ALA A 61 2.28 2.49 -1.34
N HIS A 62 3.10 2.26 -2.37
CA HIS A 62 2.64 2.07 -3.74
C HIS A 62 1.76 0.82 -3.87
N GLN A 63 2.20 -0.31 -3.30
CA GLN A 63 1.42 -1.56 -3.29
C GLN A 63 0.15 -1.46 -2.41
N GLN A 64 0.17 -0.66 -1.34
CA GLN A 64 -1.02 -0.43 -0.54
C GLN A 64 -2.07 0.41 -1.27
N ARG A 65 -1.68 1.37 -2.12
CA ARG A 65 -2.63 2.20 -2.89
C ARG A 65 -3.47 1.37 -3.86
N SER A 66 -2.87 0.39 -4.54
CA SER A 66 -3.61 -0.49 -5.45
C SER A 66 -4.62 -1.36 -4.68
N THR A 67 -4.22 -1.87 -3.52
CA THR A 67 -5.11 -2.63 -2.63
C THR A 67 -6.27 -1.77 -2.12
N ALA A 68 -5.99 -0.53 -1.70
CA ALA A 68 -7.02 0.41 -1.25
C ALA A 68 -8.03 0.73 -2.36
N ALA A 69 -7.57 0.89 -3.60
CA ALA A 69 -8.45 1.11 -4.75
C ALA A 69 -9.37 -0.10 -5.01
N ALA A 70 -8.84 -1.33 -4.90
CA ALA A 70 -9.65 -2.54 -5.03
C ALA A 70 -10.73 -2.61 -3.94
N ILE A 71 -10.38 -2.33 -2.68
CA ILE A 71 -11.35 -2.29 -1.58
C ILE A 71 -12.42 -1.22 -1.81
N ALA A 72 -12.03 -0.04 -2.31
CA ALA A 72 -12.97 1.03 -2.64
C ALA A 72 -13.95 0.61 -3.74
N SER A 73 -13.48 -0.08 -4.79
CA SER A 73 -14.35 -0.62 -5.85
C SER A 73 -15.32 -1.68 -5.32
N PHE A 74 -14.84 -2.60 -4.47
CA PHE A 74 -15.69 -3.60 -3.83
C PHE A 74 -16.76 -2.97 -2.94
N ARG A 75 -16.42 -1.88 -2.22
CA ARG A 75 -17.39 -1.12 -1.44
C ARG A 75 -18.51 -0.55 -2.32
N ASN A 76 -18.19 -0.02 -3.51
CA ASN A 76 -19.20 0.53 -4.41
C ASN A 76 -20.15 -0.57 -4.93
N GLU A 77 -19.60 -1.70 -5.39
CA GLU A 77 -20.40 -2.85 -5.85
C GLU A 77 -21.33 -3.38 -4.73
N MET A 78 -20.87 -3.39 -3.49
CA MET A 78 -21.70 -3.76 -2.33
C MET A 78 -22.84 -2.78 -2.08
N VAL A 79 -22.63 -1.47 -2.29
CA VAL A 79 -23.69 -0.45 -2.19
C VAL A 79 -24.69 -0.63 -3.32
N ASP A 80 -24.24 -0.80 -4.55
CA ASP A 80 -25.11 -1.01 -5.71
C ASP A 80 -25.96 -2.28 -5.56
N ALA A 81 -25.36 -3.37 -5.05
CA ALA A 81 -26.08 -4.58 -4.73
C ALA A 81 -27.12 -4.38 -3.60
N ALA A 82 -26.78 -3.61 -2.56
CA ALA A 82 -27.71 -3.30 -1.49
C ALA A 82 -28.90 -2.47 -1.99
N ASP A 83 -28.66 -1.46 -2.82
CA ASP A 83 -29.69 -0.61 -3.42
C ASP A 83 -30.62 -1.40 -4.35
N ALA A 84 -30.05 -2.28 -5.18
CA ALA A 84 -30.84 -3.18 -6.04
C ALA A 84 -31.74 -4.12 -5.22
N ASN A 85 -31.23 -4.67 -4.12
CA ASN A 85 -32.00 -5.52 -3.22
C ASN A 85 -33.13 -4.73 -2.53
N GLN A 86 -32.88 -3.51 -2.08
CA GLN A 86 -33.90 -2.66 -1.47
C GLN A 86 -35.01 -2.29 -2.47
N ALA A 87 -34.65 -1.96 -3.72
CA ALA A 87 -35.62 -1.70 -4.77
C ALA A 87 -36.50 -2.93 -5.05
N GLY A 88 -35.92 -4.13 -5.10
CA GLY A 88 -36.66 -5.38 -5.25
C GLY A 88 -37.63 -5.63 -4.09
N LEU A 89 -37.19 -5.41 -2.85
CA LEU A 89 -38.03 -5.54 -1.65
C LEU A 89 -39.20 -4.56 -1.66
N ALA A 90 -39.00 -3.31 -2.09
CA ALA A 90 -40.05 -2.31 -2.20
C ALA A 90 -41.13 -2.71 -3.22
N VAL A 91 -40.73 -3.23 -4.38
CA VAL A 91 -41.66 -3.73 -5.41
C VAL A 91 -42.46 -4.93 -4.89
N LEU A 92 -41.80 -5.88 -4.22
CA LEU A 92 -42.46 -7.03 -3.60
C LEU A 92 -43.48 -6.59 -2.55
N ALA A 93 -43.12 -5.66 -1.66
CA ALA A 93 -44.03 -5.12 -0.65
C ALA A 93 -45.28 -4.49 -1.29
N MET A 94 -45.10 -3.66 -2.33
CA MET A 94 -46.23 -3.06 -3.07
C MET A 94 -47.14 -4.11 -3.72
N ALA A 95 -46.55 -5.16 -4.31
CA ALA A 95 -47.31 -6.24 -4.93
C ALA A 95 -48.16 -7.02 -3.92
N THR A 96 -47.64 -7.27 -2.71
CA THR A 96 -48.39 -7.97 -1.65
C THR A 96 -49.56 -7.17 -1.09
N GLN A 97 -49.53 -5.84 -1.19
CA GLN A 97 -50.60 -4.94 -0.72
C GLN A 97 -51.64 -4.60 -1.82
N LEU A 98 -51.41 -5.04 -3.05
CA LEU A 98 -52.31 -4.84 -4.19
C LEU A 98 -53.71 -5.47 -4.00
N PRO A 99 -53.89 -6.70 -3.48
CA PRO A 99 -55.22 -7.28 -3.31
C PRO A 99 -56.09 -6.53 -2.27
N GLU A 100 -55.51 -5.97 -1.20
CA GLU A 100 -56.27 -5.20 -0.20
C GLU A 100 -56.78 -3.85 -0.73
N ARG A 101 -56.03 -3.22 -1.65
CA ARG A 101 -56.44 -1.93 -2.24
C ARG A 101 -57.56 -2.06 -3.27
N LEU A 102 -57.68 -3.20 -3.95
CA LEU A 102 -58.75 -3.46 -4.91
C LEU A 102 -60.07 -3.86 -4.22
N GLY A 103 -60.02 -4.47 -3.04
CA GLY A 103 -61.21 -4.87 -2.26
C GLY A 103 -61.89 -3.77 -1.43
N ARG A 104 -61.28 -2.58 -1.31
CA ARG A 104 -61.79 -1.47 -0.46
C ARG A 104 -62.53 -0.37 -1.27
N LYS A 105 -63.01 -0.68 -2.47
CA LYS A 105 -63.97 0.17 -3.20
C LYS A 105 -65.39 -0.35 -2.93
N GLY A 106 -65.91 0.00 -1.76
CA GLY A 106 -67.28 -0.27 -1.32
C GLY A 106 -67.67 0.74 -0.27
#